data_AF-A0A1F9Z6A9-F1
#
_entry.id   AF-A0A1F9Z6A9-F1
#
_cell.length_a   1.000
_cell.length_b   1.000
_cell.length_c   1.000
_cell.angle_alpha   90.00
_cell.angle_beta   90.00
_cell.angle_gamma   90.00
#
_symmetry.space_group_name_H-M   'P 1'
#
loop_
_entity.id
_entity.type
_entity.pdbx_description
1 polymer ?
#
loop_
_entity_poly.entity_id
_entity_poly.type
_entity_poly.pdbx_seq_one_letter_code
_entity_poly.pdbx_strand_id
1 'polypeptide(L)'
;MDERRGQEPDPCYLKDFDARIVERGPDFVVLDATAFYAEGGGQPTDTGILRWPAGEAKVLRVQKEKGVLRHYVDRVPEADEVQGFVDWERRYAHMRFHTSQHLMSGIVWRIYGARTVGNQLHADHARVDFQPANFTPEDLTRIEAECNAVVGAGQDVRIFEEDRVGVDHKIGDRSLLDLIPTSINRLRVIQVGSADYCPCGGTHLRNTREIGGIRILEKRSKGKETDRIVYELASK
;
A
#
# COMPACT_ATOMS: atom_id res chain seq x y z
N MET A 1 16.90 -16.30 -0.41
CA MET A 1 15.53 -16.73 -0.03
C MET A 1 15.34 -16.54 1.47
N ASP A 2 15.50 -15.30 1.98
CA ASP A 2 15.51 -15.00 3.43
C ASP A 2 14.63 -13.79 3.86
N GLU A 3 13.92 -13.13 2.94
CA GLU A 3 13.37 -11.78 3.18
C GLU A 3 11.85 -11.70 3.48
N ARG A 4 11.22 -12.83 3.81
CA ARG A 4 9.93 -12.88 4.53
C ARG A 4 9.97 -13.83 5.74
N ARG A 5 11.13 -14.46 5.99
CA ARG A 5 11.32 -15.34 7.15
C ARG A 5 11.22 -14.49 8.42
N GLY A 6 10.33 -14.89 9.33
CA GLY A 6 10.08 -14.18 10.60
C GLY A 6 8.88 -13.24 10.60
N GLN A 7 8.21 -13.06 9.46
CA GLN A 7 6.90 -12.38 9.38
C GLN A 7 5.78 -13.38 9.07
N GLU A 8 5.87 -14.64 9.53
CA GLU A 8 4.74 -15.58 9.43
C GLU A 8 4.01 -15.62 10.78
N PRO A 9 2.68 -15.35 10.82
CA PRO A 9 1.82 -15.02 9.69
C PRO A 9 2.10 -13.63 9.09
N ASP A 10 2.06 -13.51 7.76
CA ASP A 10 2.29 -12.24 7.04
C ASP A 10 1.28 -11.17 7.49
N PRO A 11 1.75 -10.05 8.09
CA PRO A 11 0.86 -9.00 8.57
C PRO A 11 -0.05 -8.40 7.48
N CYS A 12 0.37 -8.39 6.21
CA CYS A 12 -0.47 -7.90 5.12
C CYS A 12 -1.67 -8.81 4.83
N TYR A 13 -1.55 -10.11 5.16
CA TYR A 13 -2.55 -11.15 4.91
C TYR A 13 -3.28 -11.60 6.18
N LEU A 14 -3.02 -10.98 7.33
CA LEU A 14 -3.85 -11.15 8.53
C LEU A 14 -5.24 -10.59 8.27
N LYS A 15 -6.25 -11.47 8.34
CA LYS A 15 -7.66 -11.14 8.09
C LYS A 15 -8.44 -10.95 9.39
N ASP A 16 -8.01 -11.66 10.42
CA ASP A 16 -8.59 -11.63 11.74
C ASP A 16 -7.49 -11.62 12.81
N PHE A 17 -7.85 -11.09 13.99
CA PHE A 17 -6.94 -10.95 15.12
C PHE A 17 -7.73 -10.75 16.42
N ASP A 18 -7.15 -11.15 17.54
CA ASP A 18 -7.66 -10.82 18.87
C ASP A 18 -6.99 -9.53 19.38
N ALA A 19 -7.76 -8.70 20.09
CA ALA A 19 -7.25 -7.48 20.69
C ALA A 19 -8.02 -7.08 21.95
N ARG A 20 -7.37 -6.24 22.77
CA ARG A 20 -7.98 -5.57 23.91
C ARG A 20 -8.19 -4.09 23.62
N ILE A 21 -9.35 -3.57 23.98
CA ILE A 21 -9.64 -2.14 23.95
C ILE A 21 -8.92 -1.45 25.12
N VAL A 22 -8.04 -0.50 24.79
CA VAL A 22 -7.27 0.28 25.77
C VAL A 22 -7.84 1.68 26.00
N GLU A 23 -8.63 2.21 25.05
CA GLU A 23 -9.32 3.50 25.17
C GLU A 23 -10.64 3.44 24.42
N ARG A 24 -11.68 4.09 24.98
CA ARG A 24 -12.98 4.29 24.34
C ARG A 24 -13.27 5.78 24.25
N GLY A 25 -13.50 6.26 23.04
CA GLY A 25 -14.05 7.58 22.76
C GLY A 25 -15.56 7.53 22.53
N PRO A 26 -16.17 8.66 22.10
CA PRO A 26 -17.60 8.71 21.78
C PRO A 26 -17.98 7.86 20.55
N ASP A 27 -17.10 7.78 19.56
CA ASP A 27 -17.32 7.10 18.27
C ASP A 27 -16.10 6.30 17.81
N PHE A 28 -15.11 6.06 18.68
CA PHE A 28 -13.90 5.32 18.35
C PHE A 28 -13.40 4.45 19.51
N VAL A 29 -12.56 3.47 19.17
CA VAL A 29 -11.75 2.71 20.13
C VAL A 29 -10.28 2.69 19.74
N VAL A 30 -9.42 2.56 20.74
CA VAL A 30 -7.99 2.25 20.56
C VAL A 30 -7.77 0.82 21.04
N LEU A 31 -7.03 0.05 20.25
CA LEU A 31 -6.70 -1.35 20.52
C LEU A 31 -5.21 -1.45 20.87
N ASP A 32 -4.85 -2.43 21.69
CA ASP A 32 -3.44 -2.75 21.98
C ASP A 32 -2.70 -3.33 20.77
N ALA A 33 -3.40 -4.09 19.93
CA ALA A 33 -2.93 -4.60 18.65
C ALA A 33 -4.02 -4.49 17.58
N THR A 34 -3.62 -4.33 16.32
CA THR A 34 -4.58 -4.27 15.20
C THR A 34 -3.97 -4.74 13.89
N ALA A 35 -4.74 -5.49 13.12
CA ALA A 35 -4.41 -5.78 11.72
C ALA A 35 -4.99 -4.73 10.75
N PHE A 36 -5.85 -3.80 11.20
CA PHE A 36 -6.40 -2.77 10.32
C PHE A 36 -5.32 -1.77 9.89
N TYR A 37 -5.27 -1.47 8.60
CA TYR A 37 -4.40 -0.45 8.04
C TYR A 37 -5.07 0.93 8.15
N ALA A 38 -4.36 1.87 8.78
CA ALA A 38 -4.74 3.27 8.77
C ALA A 38 -4.33 3.93 7.45
N GLU A 39 -5.14 4.86 6.96
CA GLU A 39 -4.86 5.60 5.72
C GLU A 39 -3.42 6.16 5.68
N GLY A 40 -2.74 5.98 4.55
CA GLY A 40 -1.37 6.44 4.36
C GLY A 40 -0.76 6.03 3.03
N GLY A 41 0.18 6.84 2.51
CA GLY A 41 0.89 6.55 1.26
C GLY A 41 0.02 6.54 0.00
N GLY A 42 -1.21 7.09 0.09
CA GLY A 42 -2.23 7.06 -0.95
C GLY A 42 -3.15 5.83 -0.91
N GLN A 43 -2.89 4.87 -0.02
CA GLN A 43 -3.79 3.76 0.26
C GLN A 43 -4.88 4.18 1.26
N PRO A 44 -6.18 3.98 0.94
CA PRO A 44 -7.28 4.22 1.87
C PRO A 44 -7.22 3.30 3.08
N THR A 45 -7.84 3.75 4.18
CA THR A 45 -8.05 2.91 5.37
C THR A 45 -8.81 1.63 5.04
N ASP A 46 -8.52 0.59 5.82
CA ASP A 46 -9.40 -0.55 5.89
C ASP A 46 -10.69 -0.25 6.65
N THR A 47 -11.65 -1.11 6.39
CA THR A 47 -12.93 -1.26 7.07
C THR A 47 -13.07 -2.70 7.54
N GLY A 48 -14.07 -2.98 8.37
CA GLY A 48 -14.35 -4.34 8.80
C GLY A 48 -15.22 -4.37 10.05
N ILE A 49 -15.00 -5.34 10.92
CA ILE A 49 -15.84 -5.61 12.09
C ILE A 49 -14.98 -5.84 13.34
N LEU A 50 -15.44 -5.34 14.48
CA LEU A 50 -15.02 -5.80 15.81
C LEU A 50 -16.16 -6.61 16.42
N ARG A 51 -15.90 -7.85 16.85
CA ARG A 51 -16.90 -8.76 17.44
C ARG A 51 -16.55 -9.09 18.88
N TRP A 52 -17.57 -9.21 19.73
CA TRP A 52 -17.49 -9.68 21.11
C TRP A 52 -18.73 -10.54 21.43
N PRO A 53 -18.82 -11.24 22.58
CA PRO A 53 -19.92 -12.17 22.85
C PRO A 53 -21.33 -11.58 22.75
N ALA A 54 -21.50 -10.29 23.07
CA ALA A 54 -22.79 -9.60 23.06
C ALA A 54 -23.10 -8.88 21.73
N GLY A 55 -22.22 -8.95 20.73
CA GLY A 55 -22.51 -8.44 19.39
C GLY A 55 -21.28 -7.98 18.61
N GLU A 56 -21.50 -7.10 17.64
CA GLU A 56 -20.44 -6.61 16.77
C GLU A 56 -20.65 -5.15 16.38
N ALA A 57 -19.55 -4.49 16.01
CA ALA A 57 -19.49 -3.11 15.54
C ALA A 57 -18.74 -3.05 14.21
N LYS A 58 -19.19 -2.21 13.28
CA LYS A 58 -18.46 -1.95 12.04
C LYS A 58 -17.35 -0.95 12.30
N VAL A 59 -16.14 -1.26 11.83
CA VAL A 59 -15.05 -0.30 11.70
C VAL A 59 -15.23 0.45 10.40
N LEU A 60 -15.54 1.74 10.50
CA LEU A 60 -15.86 2.62 9.36
C LEU A 60 -14.61 3.28 8.77
N ARG A 61 -13.62 3.57 9.61
CA ARG A 61 -12.31 4.12 9.24
C ARG A 61 -11.30 3.94 10.36
N VAL A 62 -10.03 3.89 10.02
CA VAL A 62 -8.90 3.87 10.94
C VAL A 62 -7.98 5.03 10.62
N GLN A 63 -7.63 5.82 11.63
CA GLN A 63 -6.74 6.97 11.49
C GLN A 63 -5.65 6.97 12.54
N LYS A 64 -4.46 7.41 12.11
CA LYS A 64 -3.33 7.62 13.00
C LYS A 64 -3.32 9.07 13.47
N GLU A 65 -3.65 9.30 14.73
CA GLU A 65 -3.67 10.62 15.35
C GLU A 65 -2.63 10.68 16.47
N LYS A 66 -1.65 11.58 16.35
CA LYS A 66 -0.57 11.76 17.34
C LYS A 66 0.15 10.45 17.72
N GLY A 67 0.28 9.53 16.76
CA GLY A 67 0.94 8.23 16.96
C GLY A 67 0.00 7.09 17.38
N VAL A 68 -1.26 7.37 17.70
CA VAL A 68 -2.26 6.39 18.15
C VAL A 68 -3.21 6.03 17.01
N LEU A 69 -3.51 4.74 16.86
CA LEU A 69 -4.50 4.26 15.89
C LEU A 69 -5.90 4.28 16.49
N ARG A 70 -6.75 5.16 15.98
CA ARG A 70 -8.16 5.26 16.34
C ARG A 70 -9.01 4.52 15.31
N HIS A 71 -9.82 3.57 15.79
CA HIS A 71 -10.77 2.81 14.99
C HIS A 71 -12.15 3.41 15.20
N TYR A 72 -12.66 4.14 14.21
CA TYR A 72 -13.99 4.74 14.28
C TYR A 72 -15.04 3.70 13.95
N VAL A 73 -16.05 3.62 14.82
CA VAL A 73 -17.02 2.54 14.83
C VAL A 73 -18.45 3.07 14.79
N ASP A 74 -19.37 2.29 14.22
CA ASP A 74 -20.80 2.63 14.23
C ASP A 74 -21.45 2.48 15.62
N ARG A 75 -20.84 1.68 16.49
CA ARG A 75 -21.17 1.54 17.91
C ARG A 75 -19.92 1.19 18.72
N VAL A 76 -19.76 1.79 19.89
CA VAL A 76 -18.62 1.49 20.79
C VAL A 76 -18.82 0.11 21.44
N PRO A 77 -17.85 -0.82 21.34
CA PRO A 77 -17.94 -2.10 22.03
C PRO A 77 -18.00 -1.97 23.56
N GLU A 78 -18.91 -2.73 24.17
CA GLU A 78 -19.14 -2.77 25.62
C GLU A 78 -18.22 -3.77 26.34
N ALA A 79 -17.52 -4.63 25.60
CA ALA A 79 -16.55 -5.59 26.13
C ALA A 79 -15.11 -5.06 25.99
N ASP A 80 -14.20 -5.49 26.86
CA ASP A 80 -12.76 -5.16 26.78
C ASP A 80 -12.01 -5.98 25.73
N GLU A 81 -12.43 -7.22 25.51
CA GLU A 81 -11.84 -8.12 24.51
C GLU A 81 -12.71 -8.17 23.26
N VAL A 82 -12.07 -8.05 22.10
CA VAL A 82 -12.72 -8.09 20.79
C VAL A 82 -11.91 -8.93 19.81
N GLN A 83 -12.60 -9.58 18.88
CA GLN A 83 -12.02 -10.17 17.70
C GLN A 83 -12.24 -9.22 16.50
N GLY A 84 -11.16 -8.77 15.88
CA GLY A 84 -11.20 -7.93 14.69
C GLY A 84 -11.24 -8.78 13.42
N PHE A 85 -12.02 -8.34 12.44
CA PHE A 85 -12.12 -8.92 11.11
C PHE A 85 -11.99 -7.80 10.07
N VAL A 86 -10.93 -7.85 9.26
CA VAL A 86 -10.70 -6.91 8.15
C VAL A 86 -11.62 -7.28 6.99
N ASP A 87 -12.22 -6.28 6.35
CA ASP A 87 -12.87 -6.44 5.04
C ASP A 87 -11.82 -6.88 4.01
N TRP A 88 -11.75 -8.20 3.79
CA TRP A 88 -10.68 -8.80 3.01
C TRP A 88 -10.77 -8.44 1.53
N GLU A 89 -11.97 -8.31 0.97
CA GLU A 89 -12.13 -7.94 -0.44
C GLU A 89 -11.57 -6.55 -0.69
N ARG A 90 -11.94 -5.58 0.16
CA ARG A 90 -11.39 -4.23 0.14
C ARG A 90 -9.88 -4.22 0.34
N ARG A 91 -9.39 -4.89 1.38
CA ARG A 91 -7.95 -4.97 1.71
C ARG A 91 -7.14 -5.53 0.55
N TYR A 92 -7.60 -6.64 -0.03
CA TYR A 92 -6.90 -7.31 -1.11
C TYR A 92 -6.91 -6.46 -2.39
N ALA A 93 -8.02 -5.79 -2.71
CA ALA A 93 -8.06 -4.81 -3.81
C ALA A 93 -7.03 -3.69 -3.62
N HIS A 94 -6.94 -3.11 -2.41
CA HIS A 94 -5.92 -2.12 -2.10
C HIS A 94 -4.50 -2.67 -2.23
N MET A 95 -4.22 -3.89 -1.76
CA MET A 95 -2.90 -4.52 -1.90
C MET A 95 -2.51 -4.71 -3.37
N ARG A 96 -3.47 -5.10 -4.23
CA ARG A 96 -3.27 -5.21 -5.68
C ARG A 96 -2.91 -3.86 -6.30
N PHE A 97 -3.68 -2.82 -5.99
CA PHE A 97 -3.39 -1.46 -6.48
C PHE A 97 -2.08 -0.90 -5.96
N HIS A 98 -1.74 -1.14 -4.68
CA HIS A 98 -0.50 -0.63 -4.11
C HIS A 98 0.72 -1.31 -4.71
N THR A 99 0.69 -2.65 -4.83
CA THR A 99 1.79 -3.39 -5.44
C THR A 99 1.96 -3.06 -6.93
N SER A 100 0.86 -2.91 -7.68
CA SER A 100 0.91 -2.46 -9.08
C SER A 100 1.43 -1.02 -9.22
N GLN A 101 1.13 -0.14 -8.27
CA GLN A 101 1.65 1.23 -8.29
C GLN A 101 3.18 1.24 -8.11
N HIS A 102 3.71 0.44 -7.18
CA HIS A 102 5.16 0.27 -7.03
C HIS A 102 5.80 -0.27 -8.30
N LEU A 103 5.21 -1.32 -8.89
CA LEU A 103 5.66 -1.90 -10.14
C LEU A 103 5.73 -0.86 -11.26
N MET A 104 4.63 -0.14 -11.51
CA MET A 104 4.55 0.88 -12.55
C MET A 104 5.57 1.99 -12.30
N SER A 105 5.72 2.41 -11.05
CA SER A 105 6.61 3.52 -10.73
C SER A 105 8.08 3.14 -10.83
N GLY A 106 8.46 1.91 -10.48
CA GLY A 106 9.80 1.38 -10.70
C GLY A 106 10.13 1.26 -12.19
N ILE A 107 9.19 0.78 -12.99
CA ILE A 107 9.33 0.70 -14.47
C ILE A 107 9.47 2.09 -15.08
N VAL A 108 8.59 3.03 -14.72
CA VAL A 108 8.61 4.39 -15.25
C VAL A 108 9.90 5.11 -14.88
N TRP A 109 10.37 4.96 -13.64
CA TRP A 109 11.68 5.49 -13.23
C TRP A 109 12.81 4.89 -14.05
N ARG A 110 12.84 3.56 -14.20
CA ARG A 110 13.92 2.87 -14.93
C ARG A 110 14.01 3.27 -16.39
N ILE A 111 12.86 3.48 -17.06
CA ILE A 111 12.81 3.77 -18.49
C ILE A 111 12.95 5.27 -18.77
N TYR A 112 12.31 6.12 -17.97
CA TYR A 112 12.15 7.54 -18.26
C TYR A 112 12.79 8.48 -17.23
N GLY A 113 13.29 7.96 -16.11
CA GLY A 113 13.83 8.79 -15.01
C GLY A 113 12.76 9.65 -14.32
N ALA A 114 11.47 9.36 -14.52
CA ALA A 114 10.37 10.14 -13.95
C ALA A 114 10.02 9.63 -12.55
N ARG A 115 10.00 10.53 -11.56
CA ARG A 115 9.70 10.22 -10.16
C ARG A 115 8.20 10.22 -9.91
N THR A 116 7.75 9.40 -8.97
CA THR A 116 6.39 9.50 -8.42
C THR A 116 6.31 10.73 -7.52
N VAL A 117 5.49 11.71 -7.90
CA VAL A 117 5.25 12.95 -7.11
C VAL A 117 3.85 13.03 -6.52
N GLY A 118 2.98 12.07 -6.84
CA GLY A 118 1.68 11.91 -6.24
C GLY A 118 1.09 10.56 -6.59
N ASN A 119 0.28 9.99 -5.71
CA ASN A 119 -0.48 8.79 -6.00
C ASN A 119 -1.79 8.80 -5.20
N GLN A 120 -2.78 8.05 -5.66
CA GLN A 120 -3.99 7.74 -4.89
C GLN A 120 -4.54 6.40 -5.38
N LEU A 121 -4.86 5.52 -4.43
CA LEU A 121 -5.54 4.26 -4.70
C LEU A 121 -7.04 4.44 -4.41
N HIS A 122 -7.86 3.84 -5.26
CA HIS A 122 -9.31 3.74 -5.11
C HIS A 122 -9.71 2.25 -5.11
N ALA A 123 -11.01 1.97 -4.97
CA ALA A 123 -11.51 0.60 -4.93
C ALA A 123 -11.39 -0.13 -6.29
N ASP A 124 -11.48 0.61 -7.38
CA ASP A 124 -11.60 0.12 -8.76
C ASP A 124 -10.51 0.65 -9.71
N HIS A 125 -9.75 1.66 -9.29
CA HIS A 125 -8.66 2.23 -10.09
C HIS A 125 -7.57 2.84 -9.19
N ALA A 126 -6.45 3.22 -9.80
CA ALA A 126 -5.43 4.04 -9.17
C ALA A 126 -4.95 5.14 -10.11
N ARG A 127 -4.40 6.20 -9.52
CA ARG A 127 -3.72 7.26 -10.26
C ARG A 127 -2.31 7.49 -9.73
N VAL A 128 -1.39 7.80 -10.63
CA VAL A 128 0.00 8.12 -10.29
C VAL A 128 0.44 9.32 -11.10
N ASP A 129 1.02 10.32 -10.42
CA ASP A 129 1.59 11.52 -11.01
C ASP A 129 3.11 11.32 -11.12
N PHE A 130 3.65 11.51 -12.32
CA PHE A 130 5.07 11.37 -12.61
C PHE A 130 5.70 12.70 -13.01
N GLN A 131 6.92 12.98 -12.55
CA GLN A 131 7.67 14.19 -12.86
C GLN A 131 9.20 13.95 -12.84
N PRO A 132 9.96 14.51 -13.80
CA PRO A 132 9.49 15.12 -15.04
C PRO A 132 8.92 14.06 -15.99
N ALA A 133 7.81 14.37 -16.67
CA ALA A 133 7.16 13.46 -17.61
C ALA A 133 6.43 14.21 -18.72
N ASN A 134 6.48 13.64 -19.93
CA ASN A 134 5.71 14.03 -21.09
C ASN A 134 5.47 12.78 -21.98
N PHE A 135 4.64 11.86 -21.49
CA PHE A 135 4.45 10.56 -22.13
C PHE A 135 3.64 10.68 -23.41
N THR A 136 4.11 10.03 -24.47
CA THR A 136 3.34 9.81 -25.71
C THR A 136 2.42 8.60 -25.59
N PRO A 137 1.46 8.39 -26.52
CA PRO A 137 0.67 7.17 -26.55
C PRO A 137 1.52 5.89 -26.60
N GLU A 138 2.62 5.89 -27.36
CA GLU A 138 3.56 4.77 -27.45
C GLU A 138 4.25 4.48 -26.12
N ASP A 139 4.61 5.53 -25.37
CA ASP A 139 5.17 5.38 -24.02
C ASP A 139 4.19 4.69 -23.08
N LEU A 140 2.89 5.03 -23.15
CA LEU A 140 1.85 4.39 -22.34
C LEU A 140 1.69 2.92 -22.70
N THR A 141 1.64 2.58 -24.00
CA THR A 141 1.61 1.18 -24.46
C THR A 141 2.83 0.41 -23.96
N ARG A 142 4.01 1.02 -24.01
CA ARG A 142 5.24 0.41 -23.49
C ARG A 142 5.19 0.20 -21.98
N ILE A 143 4.77 1.20 -21.20
CA ILE A 143 4.65 1.11 -19.74
C ILE A 143 3.70 -0.03 -19.37
N GLU A 144 2.53 -0.09 -20.00
CA GLU A 144 1.54 -1.16 -19.77
C GLU A 144 2.12 -2.55 -20.10
N ALA A 145 2.77 -2.70 -21.25
CA ALA A 145 3.36 -3.97 -21.67
C ALA A 145 4.46 -4.45 -20.72
N GLU A 146 5.36 -3.56 -20.31
CA GLU A 146 6.44 -3.86 -19.35
C GLU A 146 5.89 -4.24 -17.97
N CYS A 147 4.84 -3.55 -17.50
CA CYS A 147 4.17 -3.90 -16.26
C CYS A 147 3.58 -5.31 -16.33
N ASN A 148 2.81 -5.60 -17.39
CA ASN A 148 2.18 -6.90 -17.57
C ASN A 148 3.19 -8.04 -17.79
N ALA A 149 4.35 -7.76 -18.40
CA ALA A 149 5.43 -8.74 -18.52
C ALA A 149 5.97 -9.16 -17.13
N VAL A 150 6.19 -8.20 -16.22
CA VAL A 150 6.61 -8.49 -14.84
C VAL A 150 5.51 -9.22 -14.05
N VAL A 151 4.24 -8.87 -14.28
CA VAL A 151 3.13 -9.60 -13.67
C VAL A 151 3.09 -11.05 -14.16
N GLY A 152 3.20 -11.29 -15.47
CA GLY A 152 3.21 -12.65 -16.04
C GLY A 152 4.37 -13.50 -15.54
N ALA A 153 5.55 -12.88 -15.36
CA ALA A 153 6.73 -13.55 -14.82
C ALA A 153 6.52 -14.05 -13.37
N GLY A 154 5.64 -13.42 -12.59
CA GLY A 154 5.34 -13.81 -11.21
C GLY A 154 6.52 -13.67 -10.28
N GLN A 155 7.04 -12.45 -10.20
CA GLN A 155 8.14 -12.11 -9.32
C GLN A 155 7.68 -12.01 -7.86
N ASP A 156 8.57 -12.38 -6.94
CA ASP A 156 8.31 -12.28 -5.51
C ASP A 156 8.27 -10.82 -5.05
N VAL A 157 7.38 -10.55 -4.10
CA VAL A 157 7.21 -9.25 -3.45
C VAL A 157 7.64 -9.39 -1.99
N ARG A 158 8.78 -8.77 -1.65
CA ARG A 158 9.49 -8.96 -0.39
C ARG A 158 9.38 -7.71 0.48
N ILE A 159 9.19 -7.91 1.79
CA ILE A 159 9.07 -6.84 2.78
C ILE A 159 10.05 -7.13 3.91
N PHE A 160 11.00 -6.22 4.15
CA PHE A 160 12.02 -6.39 5.18
C PHE A 160 12.42 -5.03 5.74
N GLU A 161 13.21 -5.04 6.81
CA GLU A 161 13.82 -3.83 7.34
C GLU A 161 15.29 -3.74 6.93
N GLU A 162 15.71 -2.55 6.53
CA GLU A 162 17.10 -2.26 6.17
C GLU A 162 17.52 -0.89 6.73
N ASP A 163 18.81 -0.74 7.02
CA ASP A 163 19.37 0.53 7.47
C ASP A 163 19.20 1.62 6.42
N ARG A 164 18.81 2.82 6.87
CA ARG A 164 18.53 3.98 6.04
C ARG A 164 19.64 4.28 5.04
N VAL A 165 20.89 4.20 5.47
CA VAL A 165 22.07 4.45 4.62
C VAL A 165 22.16 3.42 3.49
N GLY A 166 21.92 2.14 3.79
CA GLY A 166 21.92 1.07 2.78
C GLY A 166 20.78 1.26 1.76
N VAL A 167 19.62 1.68 2.23
CA VAL A 167 18.48 2.00 1.38
C VAL A 167 18.77 3.20 0.46
N ASP A 168 19.30 4.30 0.99
CA ASP A 168 19.65 5.51 0.25
C ASP A 168 20.62 5.22 -0.91
N HIS A 169 21.67 4.43 -0.65
CA HIS A 169 22.61 4.01 -1.69
C HIS A 169 21.99 3.21 -2.84
N LYS A 170 20.90 2.46 -2.59
CA LYS A 170 20.27 1.60 -3.59
C LYS A 170 19.22 2.31 -4.44
N ILE A 171 18.51 3.28 -3.85
CA ILE A 171 17.39 3.94 -4.52
C ILE A 171 17.81 5.22 -5.25
N GLY A 172 18.89 5.87 -4.79
CA GLY A 172 19.24 7.21 -5.22
C GLY A 172 18.04 8.15 -5.23
N ASP A 173 17.84 8.84 -6.35
CA ASP A 173 16.83 9.87 -6.53
C ASP A 173 15.39 9.35 -6.74
N ARG A 174 15.19 8.03 -6.77
CA ARG A 174 13.90 7.38 -7.07
C ARG A 174 12.81 7.70 -6.05
N SER A 175 13.17 7.74 -4.77
CA SER A 175 12.23 7.79 -3.66
C SER A 175 12.39 9.09 -2.87
N LEU A 176 11.33 9.47 -2.17
CA LEU A 176 11.29 10.67 -1.34
C LEU A 176 11.73 10.35 0.09
N LEU A 177 12.96 9.87 0.27
CA LEU A 177 13.52 9.55 1.60
C LEU A 177 13.47 10.73 2.57
N ASP A 178 13.56 11.95 2.06
CA ASP A 178 13.48 13.19 2.84
C ASP A 178 12.13 13.38 3.55
N LEU A 179 11.07 12.72 3.09
CA LEU A 179 9.76 12.74 3.75
C LEU A 179 9.72 11.83 5.00
N ILE A 180 10.71 10.96 5.18
CA ILE A 180 10.80 10.08 6.34
C ILE A 180 11.65 10.77 7.40
N PRO A 181 11.18 10.95 8.65
CA PRO A 181 11.96 11.60 9.71
C PRO A 181 13.36 10.99 9.86
N THR A 182 14.40 11.82 9.96
CA THR A 182 15.80 11.41 10.06
C THR A 182 16.12 10.55 11.29
N SER A 183 15.27 10.63 12.33
CA SER A 183 15.35 9.79 13.53
C SER A 183 15.03 8.31 13.27
N ILE A 184 14.42 7.97 12.12
CA ILE A 184 14.13 6.59 11.74
C ILE A 184 15.35 6.02 10.99
N ASN A 185 16.10 5.16 11.69
CA ASN A 185 17.34 4.56 11.18
C ASN A 185 17.14 3.24 10.43
N ARG A 186 16.08 2.48 10.76
CA ARG A 186 15.67 1.30 10.01
C ARG A 186 14.38 1.57 9.24
N LEU A 187 14.39 1.29 7.95
CA LEU A 187 13.27 1.53 7.07
C LEU A 187 12.61 0.21 6.70
N ARG A 188 11.26 0.19 6.72
CA ARG A 188 10.49 -0.87 6.08
C ARG A 188 10.59 -0.69 4.57
N VAL A 189 11.21 -1.65 3.90
CA VAL A 189 11.45 -1.66 2.46
C VAL A 189 10.51 -2.68 1.81
N ILE A 190 9.94 -2.29 0.67
CA ILE A 190 9.28 -3.17 -0.27
C ILE A 190 10.18 -3.37 -1.49
N GLN A 191 10.33 -4.63 -1.89
CA GLN A 191 10.99 -5.00 -3.14
C GLN A 191 10.03 -5.81 -4.01
N VAL A 192 9.69 -5.27 -5.18
CA VAL A 192 8.85 -5.95 -6.18
C VAL A 192 9.79 -6.55 -7.22
N GLY A 193 10.21 -7.80 -6.98
CA GLY A 193 11.19 -8.50 -7.80
C GLY A 193 12.42 -7.65 -8.12
N SER A 194 12.67 -7.44 -9.40
CA SER A 194 13.73 -6.55 -9.90
C SER A 194 13.19 -5.21 -10.44
N ALA A 195 11.89 -4.95 -10.27
CA ALA A 195 11.22 -3.81 -10.88
C ALA A 195 11.23 -2.57 -9.98
N ASP A 196 11.04 -2.73 -8.67
CA ASP A 196 11.04 -1.62 -7.72
C ASP A 196 11.65 -2.04 -6.38
N TYR A 197 12.32 -1.08 -5.73
CA TYR A 197 12.89 -1.19 -4.39
C TYR A 197 12.70 0.18 -3.73
N CYS A 198 11.89 0.26 -2.67
CA CYS A 198 11.47 1.55 -2.11
C CYS A 198 11.07 1.40 -0.64
N PRO A 199 11.30 2.42 0.21
CA PRO A 199 10.63 2.51 1.51
C PRO A 199 9.10 2.59 1.33
N CYS A 200 8.34 1.73 2.00
CA CYS A 200 6.89 1.82 2.01
C CYS A 200 6.30 1.27 3.30
N GLY A 201 5.28 1.95 3.83
CA GLY A 201 4.52 1.53 5.01
C GLY A 201 3.22 0.77 4.69
N GLY A 202 2.86 0.63 3.42
CA GLY A 202 1.58 0.06 2.98
C GLY A 202 1.50 -1.46 3.00
N THR A 203 0.32 -1.98 2.63
CA THR A 203 0.10 -3.41 2.46
C THR A 203 0.36 -3.84 1.02
N HIS A 204 1.03 -4.97 0.84
CA HIS A 204 1.44 -5.47 -0.48
C HIS A 204 1.17 -6.95 -0.64
N LEU A 205 1.09 -7.38 -1.90
CA LEU A 205 0.92 -8.77 -2.30
C LEU A 205 2.18 -9.60 -2.00
N ARG A 206 2.11 -10.94 -2.13
CA ARG A 206 3.28 -11.83 -2.04
C ARG A 206 3.97 -12.03 -3.37
N ASN A 207 3.21 -11.96 -4.46
CA ASN A 207 3.73 -12.19 -5.80
C ASN A 207 3.04 -11.27 -6.82
N THR A 208 3.79 -10.85 -7.85
CA THR A 208 3.23 -9.95 -8.89
C THR A 208 2.08 -10.59 -9.66
N ARG A 209 1.99 -11.92 -9.76
CA ARG A 209 0.83 -12.61 -10.37
C ARG A 209 -0.49 -12.33 -9.67
N GLU A 210 -0.48 -11.92 -8.41
CA GLU A 210 -1.70 -11.58 -7.68
C GLU A 210 -2.30 -10.25 -8.15
N ILE A 211 -1.53 -9.40 -8.84
CA ILE A 211 -2.00 -8.13 -9.41
C ILE A 211 -3.14 -8.36 -10.41
N GLY A 212 -3.03 -9.36 -11.29
CA GLY A 212 -3.93 -9.55 -12.44
C GLY A 212 -3.39 -8.84 -13.68
N GLY A 213 -4.25 -8.27 -14.52
CA GLY A 213 -3.80 -7.43 -15.64
C GLY A 213 -3.74 -5.96 -15.25
N ILE A 214 -2.77 -5.19 -15.73
CA ILE A 214 -2.75 -3.73 -15.61
C ILE A 214 -3.24 -3.14 -16.93
N ARG A 215 -4.20 -2.20 -16.87
CA ARG A 215 -4.69 -1.48 -18.03
C ARG A 215 -4.71 0.03 -17.78
N ILE A 216 -3.96 0.78 -18.56
CA ILE A 216 -3.95 2.24 -18.54
C ILE A 216 -5.24 2.73 -19.22
N LEU A 217 -6.00 3.54 -18.48
CA LEU A 217 -7.26 4.11 -18.94
C LEU A 217 -7.04 5.45 -19.62
N GLU A 218 -6.22 6.31 -19.01
CA GLU A 218 -5.97 7.64 -19.53
C GLU A 218 -4.65 8.23 -19.02
N LYS A 219 -4.15 9.20 -19.79
CA LYS A 219 -3.10 10.12 -19.39
C LYS A 219 -3.67 11.54 -19.32
N ARG A 220 -3.37 12.27 -18.25
CA ARG A 220 -3.69 13.70 -18.12
C ARG A 220 -2.42 14.50 -17.82
N SER A 221 -2.13 15.52 -18.62
CA SER A 221 -1.06 16.47 -18.26
C SER A 221 -1.55 17.43 -17.18
N LYS A 222 -0.75 17.61 -16.12
CA LYS A 222 -1.00 18.58 -15.04
C LYS A 222 -0.19 19.87 -15.22
N GLY A 223 0.51 20.02 -16.34
CA GLY A 223 1.49 21.08 -16.55
C GLY A 223 2.77 20.87 -15.72
N LYS A 224 3.74 21.78 -15.84
CA LYS A 224 5.03 21.73 -15.10
C LYS A 224 5.74 20.37 -15.22
N GLU A 225 5.75 19.80 -16.43
CA GLU A 225 6.36 18.50 -16.72
C GLU A 225 5.79 17.37 -15.85
N THR A 226 4.51 17.43 -15.50
CA THR A 226 3.85 16.39 -14.71
C THR A 226 2.75 15.73 -15.52
N ASP A 227 2.85 14.42 -15.72
CA ASP A 227 1.81 13.60 -16.34
C ASP A 227 1.23 12.63 -15.32
N ARG A 228 -0.10 12.55 -15.29
CA ARG A 228 -0.88 11.59 -14.51
C ARG A 228 -1.26 10.41 -15.38
N ILE A 229 -1.00 9.21 -14.90
CA ILE A 229 -1.56 7.96 -15.44
C ILE A 229 -2.68 7.50 -14.51
N VAL A 230 -3.84 7.17 -15.09
CA VAL A 230 -4.94 6.49 -14.41
C VAL A 230 -5.06 5.08 -15.00
N TYR A 231 -5.15 4.07 -14.15
CA TYR A 231 -5.20 2.68 -14.58
C TYR A 231 -6.12 1.85 -13.69
N GLU A 232 -6.63 0.76 -14.26
CA GLU A 232 -7.42 -0.26 -13.58
C GLU A 232 -6.67 -1.60 -13.56
N LEU A 233 -7.19 -2.54 -12.78
CA LEU A 233 -6.70 -3.91 -12.74
C LEU A 233 -7.75 -4.86 -13.29
N ALA A 234 -7.43 -5.58 -14.36
CA ALA A 234 -8.27 -6.65 -14.86
C ALA A 234 -8.24 -7.84 -13.88
N SER A 235 -9.42 -8.39 -13.60
CA SER A 235 -9.55 -9.68 -12.92
C SER A 235 -8.90 -10.79 -13.74
N LYS A 236 -8.39 -11.83 -13.07
CA LYS A 236 -7.93 -13.06 -13.72
C LYS A 236 -9.08 -13.81 -14.38
#